data_AF-A0AAR5QBJ4-F1
#
_entry.id   AF-A0AAR5QBJ4-F1
#
_cell.length_a   1.000
_cell.length_b   1.000
_cell.length_c   1.000
_cell.angle_alpha   90.00
_cell.angle_beta   90.00
_cell.angle_gamma   90.00
#
_symmetry.space_group_name_H-M   'P 1'
#
loop_
_entity.id
_entity.type
_entity.pdbx_description
1 polymer ?
#
loop_
_entity_poly.entity_id
_entity_poly.type
_entity_poly.pdbx_seq_one_letter_code
_entity_poly.pdbx_strand_id
1 'polypeptide(L)'
;MESSPFIPGVSDFPLDENIRDALSSIIENTAMFSELILRFPDRSVAMLKTNNIWNVLLQWAISYCYQVKYLLDESTIKVLSLASQELNHVPRDPGYVNPYRRAQQKKNQLEEEQQLPKKKRKKLKKGPRLHDEF
;
A
#
# COMPACT_ATOMS: atom_id res chain seq x y z
N MET A 1 31.29 -10.41 -17.52
CA MET A 1 30.35 -10.92 -16.51
C MET A 1 30.49 -10.02 -15.30
N GLU A 2 29.47 -9.23 -14.99
CA GLU A 2 29.44 -8.44 -13.75
C GLU A 2 29.38 -9.42 -12.58
N SER A 3 30.45 -9.47 -11.79
CA SER A 3 30.49 -10.29 -10.58
C SER A 3 29.70 -9.57 -9.49
N SER A 4 28.44 -9.99 -9.26
CA SER A 4 27.68 -9.50 -8.10
C SER A 4 28.41 -9.94 -6.83
N PRO A 5 28.68 -9.01 -5.90
CA PRO A 5 29.41 -9.32 -4.67
C PRO A 5 28.59 -10.16 -3.68
N PHE A 6 27.29 -10.32 -3.91
CA PHE A 6 26.41 -11.20 -3.16
C PHE A 6 25.36 -11.85 -4.08
N ILE A 7 25.21 -13.17 -3.97
CA ILE A 7 24.24 -13.98 -4.71
C ILE A 7 23.37 -14.76 -3.71
N PRO A 8 22.07 -14.40 -3.58
CA PRO A 8 21.17 -15.07 -2.65
C PRO A 8 21.14 -16.59 -2.85
N GLY A 9 21.33 -17.35 -1.78
CA GLY A 9 21.29 -18.82 -1.80
C GLY A 9 22.53 -19.52 -2.36
N VAL A 10 23.54 -18.78 -2.84
CA VAL A 10 24.81 -19.34 -3.35
C VAL A 10 26.00 -18.87 -2.53
N SER A 11 26.08 -17.58 -2.21
CA SER A 11 27.14 -17.01 -1.38
C SER A 11 26.72 -16.92 0.08
N ASP A 12 27.70 -17.02 0.98
CA ASP A 12 27.51 -16.68 2.39
C ASP A 12 27.02 -15.24 2.56
N PHE A 13 26.39 -14.97 3.71
CA PHE A 13 25.94 -13.61 4.03
C PHE A 13 27.16 -12.67 4.09
N PRO A 14 27.10 -11.49 3.44
CA PRO A 14 28.27 -10.64 3.25
C PRO A 14 28.75 -10.07 4.59
N LEU A 15 30.07 -10.13 4.82
CA LEU A 15 30.72 -9.51 5.99
C LEU A 15 31.02 -8.02 5.76
N ASP A 16 31.23 -7.62 4.50
CA ASP A 16 31.46 -6.23 4.13
C ASP A 16 30.23 -5.38 4.45
N GLU A 17 30.45 -4.26 5.14
CA GLU A 17 29.41 -3.30 5.50
C GLU A 17 28.79 -2.63 4.27
N ASN A 18 29.59 -2.28 3.25
CA ASN A 18 29.07 -1.61 2.05
C ASN A 18 28.10 -2.51 1.28
N ILE A 19 28.38 -3.81 1.23
CA ILE A 19 27.50 -4.80 0.57
C ILE A 19 26.22 -4.95 1.37
N ARG A 20 26.30 -5.00 2.71
CA ARG A 20 25.13 -5.07 3.60
C ARG A 20 24.26 -3.82 3.49
N ASP A 21 24.87 -2.64 3.45
CA ASP A 21 24.14 -1.37 3.31
C ASP A 21 23.44 -1.25 1.95
N ALA A 22 24.10 -1.69 0.88
CA ALA A 22 23.49 -1.76 -0.44
C ALA A 22 22.31 -2.75 -0.47
N LEU A 23 22.45 -3.91 0.17
CA LEU A 23 21.39 -4.91 0.30
C LEU A 23 20.19 -4.35 1.08
N SER A 24 20.44 -3.72 2.25
CA SER A 24 19.42 -3.06 3.05
C SER A 24 18.70 -1.98 2.25
N SER A 25 19.45 -1.15 1.51
CA SER A 25 18.88 -0.11 0.65
C SER A 25 17.96 -0.69 -0.42
N ILE A 26 18.32 -1.79 -1.07
CA ILE A 26 17.47 -2.45 -2.06
C ILE A 26 16.18 -2.95 -1.41
N ILE A 27 16.29 -3.65 -0.28
CA ILE A 27 15.15 -4.23 0.44
C ILE A 27 14.19 -3.13 0.91
N GLU A 28 14.71 -2.14 1.63
CA GLU A 28 13.91 -1.07 2.24
C GLU A 28 13.24 -0.20 1.17
N ASN A 29 13.95 0.19 0.13
CA ASN A 29 13.37 0.97 -0.97
C ASN A 29 12.27 0.16 -1.68
N THR A 30 12.50 -1.13 -1.92
CA THR A 30 11.50 -1.99 -2.59
C THR A 30 10.25 -2.16 -1.73
N ALA A 31 10.42 -2.37 -0.42
CA ALA A 31 9.30 -2.44 0.52
C ALA A 31 8.51 -1.13 0.56
N MET A 32 9.21 0.01 0.66
CA MET A 32 8.60 1.34 0.66
C MET A 32 7.82 1.62 -0.63
N PHE A 33 8.41 1.36 -1.81
CA PHE A 33 7.73 1.55 -3.09
C PHE A 33 6.52 0.62 -3.25
N SER A 34 6.63 -0.62 -2.79
CA SER A 34 5.52 -1.58 -2.79
C SER A 34 4.36 -1.08 -1.94
N GLU A 35 4.62 -0.53 -0.76
CA GLU A 35 3.59 0.09 0.07
C GLU A 35 2.97 1.33 -0.60
N LEU A 36 3.79 2.17 -1.24
CA LEU A 36 3.30 3.36 -1.96
C LEU A 36 2.35 2.98 -3.11
N ILE A 37 2.66 1.91 -3.85
CA ILE A 37 1.82 1.36 -4.91
C ILE A 37 0.48 0.89 -4.35
N LEU A 38 0.50 0.21 -3.21
CA LEU A 38 -0.74 -0.23 -2.57
C LEU A 38 -1.59 0.95 -2.08
N ARG A 39 -0.98 2.02 -1.58
CA ARG A 39 -1.69 3.22 -1.12
C ARG A 39 -2.23 4.08 -2.27
N PHE A 40 -1.53 4.15 -3.40
CA PHE A 40 -1.89 5.00 -4.54
C PHE A 40 -1.86 4.24 -5.88
N PRO A 41 -2.64 3.16 -6.02
CA PRO A 41 -2.50 2.22 -7.13
C PRO A 41 -2.70 2.88 -8.49
N ASP A 42 -3.71 3.75 -8.63
CA ASP A 42 -4.04 4.34 -9.92
C ASP A 42 -2.93 5.30 -10.42
N ARG A 43 -2.33 6.09 -9.52
CA ARG A 43 -1.23 7.00 -9.86
C ARG A 43 0.08 6.25 -10.11
N SER A 44 0.42 5.31 -9.24
CA SER A 44 1.67 4.56 -9.35
C SER A 44 1.69 3.67 -10.59
N VAL A 45 0.57 2.98 -10.89
CA VAL A 45 0.46 2.18 -12.12
C VAL A 45 0.55 3.04 -13.38
N ALA A 46 -0.09 4.23 -13.39
CA ALA A 46 0.02 5.15 -14.52
C ALA A 46 1.47 5.60 -14.75
N MET A 47 2.20 5.94 -13.67
CA MET A 47 3.61 6.32 -13.74
C MET A 47 4.49 5.19 -14.30
N LEU A 48 4.30 3.96 -13.83
CA LEU A 48 5.07 2.80 -14.29
C LEU A 48 4.78 2.44 -15.74
N LYS A 49 3.55 2.66 -16.23
CA LYS A 49 3.21 2.47 -17.66
C LYS A 49 3.92 3.49 -18.55
N THR A 50 4.10 4.72 -18.09
CA THR A 50 4.82 5.77 -18.84
C THR A 50 6.33 5.51 -18.87
N ASN A 51 6.89 4.90 -17.81
CA ASN A 51 8.31 4.59 -17.72
C ASN A 51 8.58 3.08 -17.56
N ASN A 52 8.74 2.40 -18.70
CA ASN A 52 8.96 0.96 -18.74
C ASN A 52 10.23 0.51 -17.99
N ILE A 53 11.28 1.35 -17.95
CA ILE A 53 12.53 1.04 -17.23
C ILE A 53 12.23 0.88 -15.74
N TRP A 54 11.41 1.76 -15.16
CA TRP A 54 11.04 1.69 -13.75
C TRP A 54 10.17 0.48 -13.44
N ASN A 55 9.27 0.10 -14.35
CA ASN A 55 8.46 -1.10 -14.18
C ASN A 55 9.34 -2.37 -14.16
N VAL A 56 10.28 -2.49 -15.10
CA VAL A 56 11.22 -3.62 -15.15
C VAL A 56 12.12 -3.65 -13.92
N LEU A 57 12.67 -2.50 -13.52
CA LEU A 57 13.52 -2.40 -12.33
C LEU A 57 12.79 -2.80 -11.06
N LEU A 58 11.55 -2.35 -10.89
CA LEU A 58 10.73 -2.70 -9.74
C LEU A 58 10.37 -4.20 -9.74
N GLN A 59 10.02 -4.77 -10.90
CA GLN A 59 9.76 -6.21 -11.01
C GLN A 59 11.00 -7.03 -10.64
N TRP A 60 12.19 -6.61 -11.10
CA TRP A 60 13.45 -7.22 -10.71
C TRP A 60 13.69 -7.10 -9.20
N ALA A 61 13.49 -5.91 -8.63
CA ALA A 61 13.74 -5.65 -7.22
C ALA A 61 12.82 -6.46 -6.29
N ILE A 62 11.53 -6.58 -6.65
CA ILE A 62 10.57 -7.45 -5.95
C ILE A 62 11.00 -8.91 -6.05
N SER A 63 11.40 -9.37 -7.25
CA SER A 63 11.88 -10.74 -7.46
C SER A 63 13.15 -11.03 -6.65
N TYR A 64 14.06 -10.06 -6.59
CA TYR A 64 15.28 -10.14 -5.78
C TYR A 64 14.96 -10.24 -4.28
N CYS A 65 14.02 -9.42 -3.79
CA CYS A 65 13.54 -9.50 -2.40
C CYS A 65 12.99 -10.90 -2.07
N TYR A 66 12.31 -11.57 -3.00
CA TYR A 66 11.87 -12.96 -2.79
C TYR A 66 13.01 -13.97 -2.70
N GLN A 67 14.15 -13.73 -3.37
CA GLN A 67 15.33 -14.58 -3.25
C GLN A 67 15.99 -14.42 -1.87
N VAL A 68 15.95 -13.22 -1.28
CA VAL A 68 16.45 -12.93 0.06
C VAL A 68 15.35 -12.95 1.14
N LYS A 69 14.23 -13.64 0.89
CA LYS A 69 13.06 -13.62 1.79
C LYS A 69 13.35 -14.00 3.24
N TYR A 70 14.42 -14.75 3.50
CA TYR A 70 14.85 -15.16 4.84
C TYR A 70 15.39 -13.98 5.68
N LEU A 71 15.67 -12.84 5.05
CA LEU A 71 16.02 -11.58 5.71
C LEU A 71 14.81 -10.66 5.92
N LEU A 72 13.63 -11.05 5.42
CA LEU A 72 12.42 -10.24 5.46
C LEU A 72 11.46 -10.77 6.52
N ASP A 73 10.75 -9.87 7.17
CA ASP A 73 9.65 -10.22 8.04
C ASP A 73 8.38 -10.56 7.23
N GLU A 74 7.44 -11.25 7.88
CA GLU A 74 6.19 -11.68 7.23
C GLU A 74 5.38 -10.49 6.70
N SER A 75 5.45 -9.34 7.37
CA SER A 75 4.71 -8.15 6.97
C SER A 75 5.24 -7.58 5.65
N THR A 76 6.56 -7.49 5.48
CA THR A 76 7.18 -7.06 4.22
C THR A 76 6.88 -8.05 3.10
N ILE A 77 7.01 -9.36 3.35
CA ILE A 77 6.69 -10.39 2.35
C ILE A 77 5.24 -10.25 1.87
N LYS A 78 4.31 -9.98 2.78
CA LYS A 78 2.90 -9.74 2.45
C LYS A 78 2.72 -8.47 1.60
N VAL A 79 3.39 -7.37 1.94
CA VAL A 79 3.36 -6.12 1.15
C VAL A 79 3.86 -6.38 -0.27
N LEU A 80 5.00 -7.07 -0.43
CA LEU A 80 5.56 -7.42 -1.73
C LEU A 80 4.59 -8.30 -2.54
N SER A 81 3.92 -9.27 -1.90
CA SER A 81 2.93 -10.14 -2.55
C SER A 81 1.73 -9.35 -3.06
N LEU A 82 1.15 -8.49 -2.22
CA LEU A 82 0.03 -7.66 -2.62
C LEU A 82 0.42 -6.68 -3.73
N ALA A 83 1.60 -6.06 -3.65
CA ALA A 83 2.08 -5.14 -4.68
C ALA A 83 2.30 -5.84 -6.02
N SER A 84 2.88 -7.05 -6.01
CA SER A 84 3.06 -7.88 -7.21
C SER A 84 1.73 -8.19 -7.90
N GLN A 85 0.69 -8.48 -7.10
CA GLN A 85 -0.67 -8.70 -7.60
C GLN A 85 -1.29 -7.40 -8.15
N GLU A 86 -1.16 -6.26 -7.44
CA GLU A 86 -1.65 -4.97 -7.92
C GLU A 86 -1.02 -4.57 -9.26
N LEU A 87 0.27 -4.84 -9.44
CA LEU A 87 1.02 -4.55 -10.66
C LEU A 87 0.79 -5.57 -11.79
N ASN A 88 0.14 -6.71 -11.51
CA ASN A 88 -0.01 -7.86 -12.41
C ASN A 88 1.34 -8.50 -12.82
N HIS A 89 2.35 -8.43 -11.95
CA HIS A 89 3.59 -9.20 -12.13
C HIS A 89 3.37 -10.70 -11.89
N VAL A 90 2.38 -11.03 -11.06
CA VAL A 90 1.90 -12.39 -10.80
C VAL A 90 0.38 -12.45 -11.03
N PRO A 91 -0.18 -13.65 -11.30
CA PRO A 91 -1.63 -13.83 -11.34
C PRO A 91 -2.28 -13.34 -10.05
N ARG A 92 -3.37 -12.57 -10.17
CA ARG A 92 -4.15 -12.13 -9.01
C ARG A 92 -4.98 -13.27 -8.46
N ASP A 93 -5.02 -13.39 -7.14
CA ASP A 93 -5.95 -14.30 -6.49
C ASP A 93 -7.40 -13.86 -6.77
N PRO A 94 -8.36 -14.79 -7.00
CA PRO A 94 -9.76 -14.42 -7.26
C PRO A 94 -10.39 -13.56 -6.16
N GLY A 95 -9.91 -13.69 -4.92
CA GLY A 95 -10.34 -12.91 -3.76
C GLY A 95 -9.46 -11.69 -3.46
N TYR A 96 -8.49 -11.35 -4.31
CA TYR A 96 -7.57 -10.24 -4.07
C TYR A 96 -8.32 -8.92 -4.00
N VAL A 97 -8.16 -8.22 -2.88
CA VAL A 97 -8.58 -6.83 -2.73
C VAL A 97 -7.50 -6.07 -1.99
N ASN A 98 -7.01 -5.00 -2.62
CA ASN A 98 -6.05 -4.10 -1.99
C ASN A 98 -6.64 -3.52 -0.68
N PRO A 99 -5.99 -3.76 0.48
CA PRO A 99 -6.47 -3.30 1.78
C PRO A 99 -6.67 -1.79 1.87
N TYR A 100 -5.81 -1.02 1.20
CA TYR A 100 -5.82 0.44 1.25
C TYR A 100 -6.94 1.05 0.41
N ARG A 101 -7.42 0.37 -0.64
CA ARG A 101 -8.62 0.81 -1.38
C ARG A 101 -9.86 0.78 -0.49
N ARG A 102 -10.03 -0.30 0.32
CA ARG A 102 -11.15 -0.39 1.28
C ARG A 102 -11.07 0.70 2.35
N ALA A 103 -9.87 0.98 2.85
CA ALA A 103 -9.66 2.04 3.84
C ALA A 103 -10.00 3.43 3.28
N GLN A 104 -9.58 3.72 2.05
CA GLN A 104 -9.91 4.98 1.37
C GLN A 104 -11.41 5.13 1.14
N GLN A 105 -12.10 4.09 0.67
CA GLN A 105 -13.55 4.13 0.48
C GLN A 105 -14.30 4.43 1.80
N LYS A 106 -13.92 3.76 2.89
CA LYS A 106 -14.51 4.04 4.22
C LYS A 106 -14.23 5.47 4.69
N LYS A 107 -13.01 5.96 4.47
CA LYS A 107 -12.64 7.33 4.84
C LYS A 107 -13.47 8.36 4.05
N ASN A 108 -13.59 8.16 2.74
CA ASN A 108 -14.38 9.04 1.88
C ASN A 108 -15.87 9.02 2.29
N GLN A 109 -16.43 7.85 2.61
CA GLN A 109 -17.81 7.74 3.11
C GLN A 109 -18.02 8.51 4.42
N LEU A 110 -17.09 8.38 5.37
CA LEU A 110 -17.14 9.12 6.64
C LEU A 110 -17.01 10.63 6.44
N GLU A 111 -16.20 11.07 5.47
CA GLU A 111 -16.04 12.50 5.12
C GLU A 111 -17.28 13.06 4.41
N GLU A 112 -17.93 12.29 3.54
CA GLU A 112 -19.20 12.65 2.90
C GLU A 112 -20.35 12.73 3.92
N GLU A 113 -20.42 11.79 4.86
CA GLU A 113 -21.41 11.80 5.95
C GLU A 113 -21.24 13.02 6.88
N GLN A 114 -20.02 13.50 7.08
CA GLN A 114 -19.74 14.71 7.87
C GLN A 114 -20.05 16.02 7.14
N GLN A 115 -20.00 16.01 5.79
CA GLN A 115 -20.31 17.17 4.96
C GLN A 115 -21.80 17.32 4.66
N LEU A 116 -22.61 16.28 4.85
CA LEU A 116 -24.07 16.37 4.76
C LEU A 116 -24.61 17.36 5.82
N PRO A 117 -25.37 18.39 5.43
CA PRO A 117 -25.86 19.39 6.37
C PRO A 117 -26.75 18.70 7.41
N LYS A 118 -26.34 18.76 8.69
CA LYS A 118 -27.12 18.27 9.82
C LYS A 118 -28.54 18.82 9.68
N LYS A 119 -29.53 17.96 9.36
CA LYS A 119 -30.94 18.35 9.21
C LYS A 119 -31.32 19.15 10.46
N LYS A 120 -31.52 20.46 10.31
CA LYS A 120 -32.00 21.33 11.39
C LYS A 120 -33.28 20.70 11.92
N ARG A 121 -33.25 20.17 13.15
CA ARG A 121 -34.45 19.66 13.82
C ARG A 121 -35.52 20.76 13.73
N LYS A 122 -36.60 20.51 12.97
CA LYS A 122 -37.72 21.44 12.89
C LYS A 122 -38.19 21.67 14.33
N LYS A 123 -38.11 22.90 14.82
CA LYS A 123 -38.65 23.26 16.13
C LYS A 123 -40.13 22.91 16.08
N LEU A 124 -40.55 21.88 16.84
CA LEU A 124 -41.96 21.56 16.99
C LEU A 124 -42.64 22.82 17.53
N LYS A 125 -43.64 23.34 16.80
CA LYS A 125 -44.46 24.44 17.31
C LYS A 125 -45.18 23.89 18.54
N LYS A 126 -44.83 24.39 19.73
CA LYS A 126 -45.55 24.05 20.97
C LYS A 126 -47.01 24.49 20.77
N GLY A 127 -47.94 23.57 21.00
CA GLY A 127 -49.38 23.82 20.88
C GLY A 127 -49.87 24.88 21.88
N PRO A 128 -51.13 25.32 21.75
CA PRO A 128 -51.72 26.32 22.63
C PRO A 128 -51.61 25.86 24.09
N ARG A 129 -51.13 26.75 24.96
CA ARG A 129 -51.10 26.49 26.40
C ARG A 129 -52.40 27.02 26.98
N LEU A 130 -53.13 26.16 27.70
CA LEU A 130 -54.21 26.61 28.58
C LEU A 130 -53.60 27.49 29.66
N HIS A 131 -54.13 28.70 29.78
CA HIS A 131 -53.81 29.61 30.88
C HIS A 131 -54.91 29.37 31.91
N ASP A 132 -54.58 28.79 33.06
CA ASP A 132 -55.48 28.79 34.20
C ASP A 132 -55.34 30.15 34.89
N GLU A 133 -56.38 30.96 34.82
CA GLU A 133 -56.57 32.12 35.69
C GLU A 133 -57.19 31.64 37.00
N PHE A 134 -56.41 31.69 38.08
CA PHE A 134 -56.88 31.71 39.46
C PHE A 134 -56.00 32.66 40.28
#